data_AF-A0A1C6DA57-F1
#
_entry.id   AF-A0A1C6DA57-F1
#
_cell.length_a   1.000
_cell.length_b   1.000
_cell.length_c   1.000
_cell.angle_alpha   90.00
_cell.angle_beta   90.00
_cell.angle_gamma   90.00
#
_symmetry.space_group_name_H-M   'P 1'
#
loop_
_entity.id
_entity.type
_entity.pdbx_description
1 polymer ?
#
loop_
_entity_poly.entity_id
_entity_poly.type
_entity_poly.pdbx_seq_one_letter_code
_entity_poly.pdbx_strand_id
1 'polypeptide(L)'
;MADAVCFLCENGAILYGPGPEETAPVLSRTPMPREPALALARAIQTLEGCRVLLSGANTSYICDSDEGYIAYLREGKGNRVTRIADPGEIDEAILKVSAYCPQGTHGPQRVLGPVWGAPFHMAAAGPDWVDFGLADKGKGLRELCAGLGIHPEEVVAFGDNWNDAAMLETAGTAWLMEGADPALAARFPRRCTSVAAVLEALLVSAT
;
A
#
# COMPACT_ATOMS: atom_id res chain seq x y z
N MET A 1 7.59 -6.76 -20.43
CA MET A 1 6.76 -5.56 -20.18
C MET A 1 6.86 -5.10 -18.74
N ALA A 2 6.80 -6.00 -17.74
CA ALA A 2 7.02 -5.63 -16.33
C ALA A 2 8.38 -4.95 -16.08
N ASP A 3 9.45 -5.41 -16.73
CA ASP A 3 10.80 -4.85 -16.54
C ASP A 3 11.01 -3.44 -17.12
N ALA A 4 9.99 -2.87 -17.77
CA ALA A 4 10.03 -1.53 -18.36
C ALA A 4 9.20 -0.50 -17.56
N VAL A 5 8.56 -0.91 -16.46
CA VAL A 5 7.73 -0.03 -15.63
C VAL A 5 8.33 0.16 -14.24
N CYS A 6 8.01 1.28 -13.61
CA CYS A 6 8.34 1.51 -12.21
C CYS A 6 7.25 0.91 -11.31
N PHE A 7 7.63 0.47 -10.11
CA PHE A 7 6.70 -0.07 -9.11
C PHE A 7 6.72 0.78 -7.86
N LEU A 8 5.58 1.40 -7.55
CA LEU A 8 5.38 2.11 -6.30
C LEU A 8 4.66 1.18 -5.32
N CYS A 9 5.40 0.62 -4.36
CA CYS A 9 4.91 -0.41 -3.44
C CYS A 9 4.66 0.17 -2.03
N GLU A 10 4.03 -0.64 -1.17
CA GLU A 10 3.77 -0.32 0.24
C GLU A 10 3.10 1.03 0.46
N ASN A 11 2.01 1.27 -0.27
CA ASN A 11 1.26 2.53 -0.27
C ASN A 11 2.15 3.77 -0.51
N GLY A 12 3.20 3.65 -1.31
CA GLY A 12 4.08 4.77 -1.64
C GLY A 12 5.38 4.82 -0.84
N ALA A 13 5.61 3.88 0.07
CA ALA A 13 6.80 3.89 0.92
C ALA A 13 8.09 3.45 0.19
N ILE A 14 7.99 2.78 -0.95
CA ILE A 14 9.16 2.39 -1.74
C ILE A 14 8.86 2.45 -3.24
N LEU A 15 9.80 3.04 -3.98
CA LEU A 15 9.73 3.13 -5.44
C LEU A 15 10.88 2.34 -6.05
N TYR A 16 10.52 1.36 -6.88
CA TYR A 16 11.44 0.63 -7.73
C TYR A 16 11.41 1.19 -9.15
N GLY A 17 12.58 1.35 -9.74
CA GLY A 17 12.73 1.67 -11.16
C GLY A 17 12.50 0.45 -12.06
N PRO A 18 12.63 0.61 -13.38
CA PRO A 18 12.48 -0.48 -14.32
C PRO A 18 13.57 -1.55 -14.14
N GLY A 19 13.16 -2.81 -14.24
CA GLY A 19 14.04 -3.97 -14.23
C GLY A 19 13.37 -5.17 -13.56
N PRO A 20 14.00 -6.37 -13.63
CA PRO A 20 13.58 -7.54 -12.85
C PRO A 20 13.61 -7.26 -11.34
N GLU A 21 12.71 -7.87 -10.56
CA GLU A 21 12.60 -7.69 -9.09
C GLU A 21 13.96 -7.80 -8.37
N GLU A 22 14.82 -8.72 -8.81
CA GLU A 22 16.13 -8.97 -8.18
C GLU A 22 17.15 -7.86 -8.41
N THR A 23 16.95 -7.03 -9.43
CA THR A 23 17.95 -6.04 -9.89
C THR A 23 17.38 -4.63 -10.07
N ALA A 24 16.07 -4.46 -9.95
CA ALA A 24 15.39 -3.18 -10.08
C ALA A 24 15.96 -2.19 -9.06
N PRO A 25 16.43 -1.00 -9.49
CA PRO A 25 17.01 -0.03 -8.58
C PRO A 25 15.93 0.55 -7.69
N VAL A 26 16.24 0.72 -6.41
CA VAL A 26 15.38 1.46 -5.49
C VAL A 26 15.64 2.95 -5.72
N LEU A 27 14.62 3.65 -6.20
CA LEU A 27 14.69 5.09 -6.50
C LEU A 27 14.34 5.94 -5.29
N SER A 28 13.44 5.48 -4.42
CA SER A 28 13.06 6.18 -3.18
C SER A 28 12.58 5.19 -2.12
N ARG A 29 12.76 5.55 -0.84
CA ARG A 29 12.24 4.85 0.35
C ARG A 29 11.81 5.84 1.43
N THR A 30 10.70 5.56 2.08
CA THR A 30 10.18 6.29 3.23
C THR A 30 10.02 5.32 4.41
N PRO A 31 11.10 5.01 5.14
CA PRO A 31 11.04 4.05 6.24
C PRO A 31 10.38 4.65 7.47
N MET A 32 9.61 3.83 8.19
CA MET A 32 9.08 4.18 9.50
C MET A 32 10.22 4.23 10.53
N PRO A 33 10.16 5.12 11.55
CA PRO A 33 11.09 5.07 12.66
C PRO A 33 10.96 3.73 13.37
N ARG A 34 12.10 3.08 13.64
CA ARG A 34 12.15 1.67 14.03
C ARG A 34 11.40 1.41 15.33
N GLU A 35 11.71 2.13 16.40
CA GLU A 35 11.14 1.86 17.73
C GLU A 35 9.61 2.08 17.74
N PRO A 36 9.06 3.17 17.17
CA PRO A 36 7.61 3.31 17.03
C PRO A 36 6.96 2.24 16.14
N ALA A 37 7.61 1.81 15.06
CA ALA A 37 7.08 0.72 14.21
C ALA A 37 7.01 -0.62 14.96
N LEU A 38 8.07 -0.96 15.71
CA LEU A 38 8.10 -2.15 16.57
C LEU A 38 7.05 -2.06 17.69
N ALA A 39 6.86 -0.88 18.28
CA ALA A 39 5.83 -0.67 19.31
C ALA A 39 4.42 -0.85 18.75
N LEU A 40 4.14 -0.33 17.55
CA LEU A 40 2.87 -0.58 16.85
C LEU A 40 2.68 -2.07 16.56
N ALA A 41 3.71 -2.76 16.06
CA ALA A 41 3.63 -4.18 15.78
C ALA A 41 3.28 -5.01 17.02
N ARG A 42 3.93 -4.72 18.15
CA ARG A 42 3.61 -5.32 19.45
C ARG A 42 2.19 -4.97 19.90
N ALA A 43 1.72 -3.73 19.69
CA ALA A 43 0.36 -3.36 20.01
C ALA A 43 -0.67 -4.18 19.21
N ILE A 44 -0.44 -4.40 17.91
CA ILE A 44 -1.30 -5.25 17.08
C ILE A 44 -1.32 -6.69 17.58
N GLN A 45 -0.18 -7.25 18.02
CA GLN A 45 -0.10 -8.60 18.58
C GLN A 45 -0.94 -8.78 19.86
N THR A 46 -1.26 -7.70 20.58
CA THR A 46 -2.14 -7.77 21.77
C THR A 46 -3.63 -7.77 21.43
N LEU A 47 -4.00 -7.51 20.18
CA LEU A 47 -5.40 -7.49 19.75
C LEU A 47 -5.88 -8.88 19.41
N GLU A 48 -6.91 -9.34 20.12
CA GLU A 48 -7.56 -10.62 19.84
C GLU A 48 -8.11 -10.66 18.40
N GLY A 49 -7.88 -11.78 17.70
CA GLY A 49 -8.35 -12.00 16.34
C GLY A 49 -7.54 -11.27 15.26
N CYS A 50 -6.56 -10.45 15.62
CA CYS A 50 -5.69 -9.77 14.66
C CYS A 50 -4.35 -10.47 14.49
N ARG A 51 -3.73 -10.30 13.32
CA ARG A 51 -2.33 -10.71 13.06
C ARG A 51 -1.53 -9.54 12.54
N VAL A 52 -0.29 -9.40 13.00
CA VAL A 52 0.63 -8.37 12.51
C VAL A 52 1.40 -8.86 11.29
N LEU A 53 1.60 -7.97 10.33
CA LEU A 53 2.52 -8.13 9.21
C LEU A 53 3.40 -6.89 9.12
N LEU A 54 4.72 -7.06 9.05
CA LEU A 54 5.66 -5.96 8.82
C LEU A 54 6.24 -6.09 7.42
N SER A 55 6.22 -5.02 6.62
CA SER A 55 6.81 -5.02 5.28
C SER A 55 8.22 -4.44 5.30
N GLY A 56 9.19 -5.24 4.87
CA GLY A 56 10.49 -4.77 4.42
C GLY A 56 10.47 -4.41 2.94
N ALA A 57 11.64 -4.29 2.30
CA ALA A 57 11.72 -3.91 0.90
C ALA A 57 11.19 -5.02 -0.05
N ASN A 58 11.57 -6.27 0.21
CA ASN A 58 11.32 -7.41 -0.69
C ASN A 58 10.65 -8.60 -0.01
N THR A 59 10.27 -8.47 1.26
CA THR A 59 9.57 -9.53 1.99
C THR A 59 8.67 -8.95 3.06
N SER A 60 7.56 -9.66 3.32
CA SER A 60 6.74 -9.47 4.48
C SER A 60 7.20 -10.38 5.61
N TYR A 61 7.32 -9.82 6.80
CA TYR A 61 7.62 -10.51 8.03
C TYR A 61 6.35 -10.77 8.82
N ILE A 62 6.19 -12.00 9.28
CA ILE A 62 5.08 -12.39 10.17
C ILE A 62 5.65 -13.03 11.43
N CYS A 63 5.00 -12.74 12.55
CA CYS A 63 5.21 -13.48 13.79
C CYS A 63 4.39 -14.78 13.77
N ASP A 64 4.65 -15.67 14.72
CA ASP A 64 4.04 -17.01 14.83
C ASP A 64 2.60 -17.06 14.30
N SER A 65 2.41 -17.86 13.25
CA SER A 65 1.19 -17.94 12.47
C SER A 65 0.97 -19.37 11.99
N ASP A 66 -0.29 -19.74 11.81
CA ASP A 66 -0.67 -21.03 11.23
C ASP A 66 -0.35 -21.09 9.73
N GLU A 67 -0.17 -22.31 9.21
CA GLU A 67 0.15 -22.54 7.79
C GLU A 67 -0.96 -22.06 6.84
N GLY A 68 -2.21 -21.99 7.30
CA GLY A 68 -3.32 -21.45 6.51
C GLY A 68 -3.17 -19.96 6.23
N TYR A 69 -2.80 -19.18 7.23
CA TYR A 69 -2.48 -17.75 7.04
C TYR A 69 -1.25 -17.55 6.15
N ILE A 70 -0.22 -18.39 6.32
CA ILE A 70 0.99 -18.34 5.48
C ILE A 70 0.64 -18.60 4.01
N ALA A 71 -0.16 -19.63 3.72
CA ALA A 71 -0.62 -19.94 2.38
C ALA A 71 -1.47 -18.80 1.81
N TYR A 72 -2.38 -18.22 2.60
CA TYR A 72 -3.15 -17.04 2.18
C TYR A 72 -2.24 -15.87 1.76
N LEU A 73 -1.16 -15.59 2.50
CA LEU A 73 -0.22 -14.53 2.12
C LEU A 73 0.60 -14.88 0.87
N ARG A 74 1.13 -16.10 0.79
CA ARG A 74 2.00 -16.51 -0.32
C ARG A 74 1.23 -16.71 -1.61
N GLU A 75 0.16 -17.50 -1.55
CA GLU A 75 -0.59 -17.94 -2.73
C GLU A 75 -1.73 -16.97 -3.05
N GLY A 76 -2.41 -16.46 -2.02
CA GLY A 76 -3.54 -15.55 -2.18
C GLY A 76 -3.15 -14.09 -2.41
N LYS A 77 -2.03 -13.64 -1.84
CA LYS A 77 -1.52 -12.26 -1.99
C LYS A 77 -0.24 -12.15 -2.82
N GLY A 78 0.43 -13.27 -3.11
CA GLY A 78 1.70 -13.26 -3.85
C GLY A 78 2.89 -12.78 -3.02
N ASN A 79 2.78 -12.71 -1.69
CA ASN A 79 3.83 -12.16 -0.85
C ASN A 79 4.99 -13.14 -0.66
N ARG A 80 6.22 -12.65 -0.73
CA ARG A 80 7.37 -13.33 -0.13
C ARG A 80 7.28 -13.21 1.39
N VAL A 81 7.17 -14.33 2.09
CA VAL A 81 6.95 -14.34 3.55
C VAL A 81 8.15 -14.92 4.29
N THR A 82 8.66 -14.15 5.25
CA THR A 82 9.69 -14.53 6.22
C THR A 82 9.06 -14.66 7.61
N ARG A 83 9.34 -15.77 8.30
CA ARG A 83 8.85 -16.02 9.67
C ARG A 83 9.89 -15.55 10.67
N ILE A 84 9.44 -14.85 11.70
CA ILE A 84 10.26 -14.35 12.82
C ILE A 84 9.56 -14.66 14.14
N ALA A 85 10.30 -14.81 15.24
CA ALA A 85 9.68 -15.00 16.54
C ALA A 85 9.31 -13.65 17.17
N ASP A 86 10.15 -12.63 16.97
CA ASP A 86 9.93 -11.26 17.47
C ASP A 86 10.14 -10.20 16.37
N PRO A 87 9.30 -9.15 16.30
CA PRO A 87 9.48 -8.05 15.34
C PRO A 87 10.88 -7.41 15.37
N GLY A 88 11.59 -7.46 16.50
CA GLY A 88 12.94 -6.92 16.67
C GLY A 88 14.02 -7.65 15.86
N GLU A 89 13.75 -8.86 15.35
CA GLU A 89 14.66 -9.64 14.50
C GLU A 89 14.81 -9.07 13.08
N ILE A 90 13.98 -8.11 12.68
CA ILE A 90 14.02 -7.53 11.32
C ILE A 90 15.23 -6.60 11.20
N ASP A 91 16.29 -7.00 10.52
CA ASP A 91 17.50 -6.18 10.39
C ASP A 91 17.40 -5.04 9.36
N GLU A 92 16.36 -5.03 8.53
CA GLU A 92 16.15 -3.99 7.51
C GLU A 92 15.19 -2.88 7.98
N ALA A 93 15.00 -1.89 7.09
CA ALA A 93 14.05 -0.81 7.33
C ALA A 93 12.61 -1.30 7.20
N ILE A 94 11.76 -0.92 8.16
CA ILE A 94 10.33 -1.22 8.12
C ILE A 94 9.63 -0.13 7.31
N LEU A 95 8.97 -0.53 6.23
CA LEU A 95 8.29 0.39 5.32
C LEU A 95 6.80 0.54 5.65
N LYS A 96 6.19 -0.53 6.19
CA LYS A 96 4.79 -0.57 6.56
C LYS A 96 4.56 -1.56 7.68
N VAL A 97 3.59 -1.28 8.53
CA VAL A 97 3.04 -2.25 9.50
C VAL A 97 1.55 -2.39 9.24
N SER A 98 1.07 -3.62 9.13
CA SER A 98 -0.33 -3.93 8.84
C SER A 98 -0.93 -4.81 9.93
N ALA A 99 -2.19 -4.52 10.26
CA ALA A 99 -3.05 -5.43 11.01
C ALA A 99 -3.98 -6.17 10.05
N TYR A 100 -3.86 -7.49 10.03
CA TYR A 100 -4.85 -8.37 9.40
C TYR A 100 -5.97 -8.65 10.39
N CYS A 101 -7.19 -8.32 10.00
CA CYS A 101 -8.39 -8.31 10.83
C CYS A 101 -9.52 -9.07 10.10
N PRO A 102 -9.52 -10.41 10.09
CA PRO A 102 -10.46 -11.21 9.31
C PRO A 102 -11.93 -11.02 9.72
N GLN A 103 -12.20 -10.52 10.93
CA GLN A 103 -13.54 -10.19 11.41
C GLN A 103 -13.97 -8.75 11.11
N GLY A 104 -13.13 -7.99 10.38
CA GLY A 104 -13.37 -6.60 10.00
C GLY A 104 -12.49 -5.60 10.75
N THR A 105 -12.31 -4.42 10.15
CA THR A 105 -11.32 -3.42 10.57
C THR A 105 -11.81 -2.43 11.62
N HIS A 106 -13.12 -2.29 11.84
CA HIS A 106 -13.69 -1.24 12.69
C HIS A 106 -13.23 -1.30 14.16
N GLY A 107 -13.19 -2.50 14.74
CA GLY A 107 -12.72 -2.69 16.12
C GLY A 107 -11.24 -2.29 16.29
N PRO A 108 -10.32 -2.90 15.51
CA PRO A 108 -8.91 -2.56 15.52
C PRO A 108 -8.63 -1.07 15.22
N GLN A 109 -9.33 -0.45 14.26
CA GLN A 109 -9.19 0.98 13.97
C GLN A 109 -9.54 1.86 15.16
N ARG A 110 -10.59 1.52 15.93
CA ARG A 110 -10.96 2.28 17.13
C ARG A 110 -9.91 2.20 18.24
N VAL A 111 -9.17 1.09 18.33
CA VAL A 111 -8.12 0.89 19.33
C VAL A 111 -6.80 1.51 18.89
N LEU A 112 -6.39 1.29 17.64
CA LEU A 112 -5.09 1.72 17.13
C LEU A 112 -5.10 3.18 16.67
N GLY A 113 -6.19 3.65 16.08
CA GLY A 113 -6.30 4.97 15.46
C GLY A 113 -5.94 6.14 16.36
N PRO A 114 -6.42 6.21 17.63
CA PRO A 114 -6.09 7.33 18.52
C PRO A 114 -4.60 7.50 18.83
N VAL A 115 -3.83 6.41 18.80
CA VAL A 115 -2.40 6.43 19.13
C VAL A 115 -1.53 6.48 17.88
N TRP A 116 -1.88 5.70 16.86
CA TRP A 116 -1.03 5.44 15.70
C TRP A 116 -1.54 6.06 14.40
N GLY A 117 -2.80 6.50 14.37
CA GLY A 117 -3.46 6.98 13.17
C GLY A 117 -2.81 8.20 12.54
N ALA A 118 -2.51 9.22 13.35
CA ALA A 118 -1.83 10.42 12.89
C ALA A 118 -0.32 10.21 12.69
N PRO A 119 0.43 9.55 13.60
CA PRO A 119 1.86 9.31 13.39
C PRO A 119 2.19 8.46 12.16
N PHE A 120 1.30 7.54 11.76
CA PHE A 120 1.55 6.56 10.71
C PHE A 120 0.42 6.42 9.69
N HIS A 121 -0.26 7.52 9.35
CA HIS A 121 -1.24 7.58 8.25
C HIS A 121 -2.10 6.31 8.12
N MET A 122 -2.89 6.01 9.17
CA MET A 122 -3.70 4.79 9.18
C MET A 122 -4.71 4.79 8.03
N ALA A 123 -4.73 3.72 7.24
CA ALA A 123 -5.64 3.53 6.13
C ALA A 123 -6.28 2.14 6.16
N ALA A 124 -7.56 2.06 5.76
CA ALA A 124 -8.16 0.77 5.42
C ALA A 124 -7.64 0.30 4.06
N ALA A 125 -7.22 -0.95 3.96
CA ALA A 125 -6.71 -1.56 2.73
C ALA A 125 -7.58 -2.76 2.33
N GLY A 126 -8.87 -2.49 2.10
CA GLY A 126 -9.88 -3.52 1.85
C GLY A 126 -10.68 -3.85 3.12
N PRO A 127 -11.46 -4.95 3.12
CA PRO A 127 -12.38 -5.26 4.21
C PRO A 127 -11.69 -5.76 5.49
N ASP A 128 -10.48 -6.29 5.36
CA ASP A 128 -9.78 -7.11 6.36
C ASP A 128 -8.39 -6.58 6.74
N TRP A 129 -7.98 -5.41 6.25
CA TRP A 129 -6.64 -4.85 6.51
C TRP A 129 -6.65 -3.40 6.98
N VAL A 130 -5.82 -3.13 7.97
CA VAL A 130 -5.47 -1.77 8.41
C VAL A 130 -3.97 -1.56 8.23
N ASP A 131 -3.60 -0.65 7.34
CA ASP A 131 -2.23 -0.32 7.01
C ASP A 131 -1.76 0.94 7.76
N PHE A 132 -0.51 0.93 8.19
CA PHE A 132 0.18 2.04 8.83
C PHE A 132 1.53 2.27 8.16
N GLY A 133 1.84 3.51 7.80
CA GLY A 133 3.09 3.90 7.15
C GLY A 133 3.31 5.40 7.19
N LEU A 134 4.49 5.85 6.76
CA LEU A 134 4.80 7.29 6.64
C LEU A 134 4.49 7.88 5.26
N ALA A 135 4.27 7.04 4.27
CA ALA A 135 3.91 7.45 2.92
C ALA A 135 2.46 7.10 2.63
N ASP A 136 1.83 7.93 1.81
CA ASP A 136 0.65 7.58 1.06
C ASP A 136 1.00 7.50 -0.44
N LYS A 137 0.08 6.91 -1.22
CA LYS A 137 0.30 6.72 -2.67
C LYS A 137 0.42 8.06 -3.41
N GLY A 138 -0.12 9.16 -2.86
CA GLY A 138 0.02 10.50 -3.43
C GLY A 138 1.44 11.06 -3.29
N LYS A 139 2.06 10.91 -2.12
CA LYS A 139 3.47 11.24 -1.88
C LYS A 139 4.36 10.41 -2.81
N GLY A 140 4.14 9.11 -2.86
CA GLY A 140 4.89 8.21 -3.74
C GLY A 140 4.73 8.57 -5.23
N LEU A 141 3.53 8.96 -5.67
CA LEU A 141 3.30 9.41 -7.03
C LEU A 141 4.08 10.70 -7.34
N ARG A 142 4.11 11.68 -6.42
CA ARG A 142 4.89 12.91 -6.60
C ARG A 142 6.38 12.63 -6.73
N GLU A 143 6.91 11.71 -5.93
CA GLU A 143 8.32 11.31 -6.02
C GLU A 143 8.64 10.61 -7.34
N LEU A 144 7.76 9.72 -7.80
CA LEU A 144 7.88 9.10 -9.13
C LEU A 144 7.86 10.16 -10.23
N CYS A 145 6.91 11.09 -10.19
CA CYS A 145 6.79 12.17 -11.17
C CYS A 145 8.08 13.02 -11.22
N ALA A 146 8.59 13.42 -10.05
CA ALA A 146 9.83 14.18 -9.95
C ALA A 146 11.03 13.41 -10.51
N GLY A 147 11.13 12.10 -10.23
CA GLY A 147 12.19 11.25 -10.77
C GLY A 147 12.14 11.06 -12.29
N LEU A 148 10.95 11.13 -12.89
CA LEU A 148 10.74 11.03 -14.33
C LEU A 148 10.75 12.38 -15.06
N GLY A 149 10.76 13.50 -14.33
CA GLY A 149 10.65 14.84 -14.91
C GLY A 149 9.27 15.13 -15.53
N ILE A 150 8.22 14.48 -15.03
CA ILE A 150 6.83 14.68 -15.48
C ILE A 150 6.06 15.47 -14.42
N HIS A 151 5.08 16.25 -14.84
CA HIS A 151 4.16 16.93 -13.93
C HIS A 151 3.01 15.99 -13.54
N PRO A 152 2.54 16.01 -12.28
CA PRO A 152 1.37 15.21 -11.87
C PRO A 152 0.11 15.48 -12.72
N GLU A 153 -0.01 16.68 -13.31
CA GLU A 153 -1.09 17.06 -14.24
C GLU A 153 -1.12 16.21 -15.52
N GLU A 154 0.02 15.65 -15.91
CA GLU A 154 0.17 14.77 -17.08
C GLU A 154 -0.17 13.31 -16.75
N VAL A 155 -0.45 13.00 -15.48
CA VAL A 155 -0.67 11.64 -15.00
C VAL A 155 -2.16 11.27 -15.02
N VAL A 156 -2.42 10.05 -15.48
CA VAL A 156 -3.70 9.35 -15.31
C VAL A 156 -3.56 8.32 -14.19
N ALA A 157 -4.41 8.39 -13.18
CA ALA A 157 -4.44 7.43 -12.08
C ALA A 157 -5.77 6.67 -12.02
N PHE A 158 -5.68 5.40 -11.65
CA PHE A 158 -6.81 4.51 -11.45
C PHE A 158 -6.75 3.97 -10.02
N GLY A 159 -7.89 3.87 -9.36
CA GLY A 159 -7.99 3.35 -7.99
C GLY A 159 -9.39 2.88 -7.68
N ASP A 160 -9.55 2.17 -6.57
CA ASP A 160 -10.82 1.58 -6.14
C ASP A 160 -11.10 1.78 -4.65
N ASN A 161 -10.09 2.19 -3.87
CA ASN A 161 -10.19 2.17 -2.41
C ASN A 161 -9.60 3.43 -1.74
N TRP A 162 -9.80 3.55 -0.43
CA TRP A 162 -9.42 4.73 0.34
C TRP A 162 -7.92 5.00 0.37
N ASN A 163 -7.07 3.96 0.29
CA ASN A 163 -5.62 4.13 0.16
C ASN A 163 -5.19 4.69 -1.21
N ASP A 164 -6.07 4.72 -2.21
CA ASP A 164 -5.82 5.36 -3.51
C ASP A 164 -6.19 6.84 -3.54
N ALA A 165 -6.99 7.31 -2.57
CA ALA A 165 -7.56 8.66 -2.61
C ALA A 165 -6.48 9.75 -2.79
N ALA A 166 -5.37 9.66 -2.06
CA ALA A 166 -4.28 10.62 -2.18
C ALA A 166 -3.58 10.59 -3.56
N MET A 167 -3.49 9.42 -4.19
CA MET A 167 -2.94 9.27 -5.55
C MET A 167 -3.90 9.86 -6.59
N LEU A 168 -5.18 9.56 -6.45
CA LEU A 168 -6.24 10.08 -7.31
C LEU A 168 -6.35 11.61 -7.21
N GLU A 169 -6.18 12.19 -6.02
CA GLU A 169 -6.14 13.65 -5.84
C GLU A 169 -4.88 14.31 -6.41
N THR A 170 -3.79 13.55 -6.50
CA THR A 170 -2.50 14.06 -6.99
C THR A 170 -2.44 14.06 -8.53
N ALA A 171 -3.05 13.09 -9.19
CA ALA A 171 -3.01 12.96 -10.64
C ALA A 171 -3.92 13.98 -11.35
N GLY A 172 -3.51 14.48 -12.50
CA GLY A 172 -4.31 15.40 -13.32
C GLY A 172 -5.61 14.77 -13.82
N THR A 173 -5.61 13.46 -14.06
CA THR A 173 -6.81 12.70 -14.42
C THR A 173 -6.97 11.47 -13.54
N ALA A 174 -7.96 11.50 -12.66
CA ALA A 174 -8.34 10.36 -11.84
C ALA A 174 -9.55 9.61 -12.41
N TRP A 175 -9.49 8.28 -12.37
CA TRP A 175 -10.61 7.37 -12.63
C TRP A 175 -10.79 6.44 -11.43
N LEU A 176 -12.01 6.39 -10.90
CA LEU A 176 -12.35 5.50 -9.80
C LEU A 176 -13.14 4.30 -10.36
N MET A 177 -12.75 3.08 -9.98
CA MET A 177 -13.43 1.87 -10.42
C MET A 177 -14.88 1.86 -9.95
N GLU A 178 -15.78 1.34 -10.79
CA GLU A 178 -17.16 1.09 -10.37
C GLU A 178 -17.21 0.08 -9.23
N GLY A 179 -18.16 0.28 -8.31
CA GLY A 179 -18.28 -0.55 -7.09
C GLY A 179 -17.45 -0.05 -5.90
N ALA A 180 -16.66 1.01 -6.06
CA ALA A 180 -16.00 1.68 -4.95
C ALA A 180 -16.99 2.25 -3.93
N ASP A 181 -16.50 2.49 -2.71
CA ASP A 181 -17.27 3.05 -1.60
C ASP A 181 -18.05 4.33 -2.03
N PRO A 182 -19.36 4.45 -1.73
CA PRO A 182 -20.17 5.60 -2.14
C PRO A 182 -19.65 6.97 -1.69
N ALA A 183 -19.01 7.06 -0.52
CA ALA A 183 -18.45 8.31 -0.02
C ALA A 183 -17.13 8.66 -0.73
N LEU A 184 -16.33 7.65 -1.09
CA LEU A 184 -15.17 7.85 -1.96
C LEU A 184 -15.61 8.26 -3.36
N ALA A 185 -16.63 7.59 -3.89
CA ALA A 185 -17.27 7.86 -5.16
C ALA A 185 -17.73 9.32 -5.28
N ALA A 186 -18.28 9.91 -4.22
CA ALA A 186 -18.68 11.32 -4.20
C ALA A 186 -17.53 12.31 -4.46
N ARG A 187 -16.27 11.91 -4.22
CA ARG A 187 -15.07 12.75 -4.40
C ARG A 187 -14.52 12.74 -5.83
N PHE A 188 -14.77 11.67 -6.59
CA PHE A 188 -14.18 11.47 -7.92
C PHE A 188 -15.27 11.28 -8.98
N PRO A 189 -15.40 12.20 -9.96
CA PRO A 189 -16.52 12.18 -10.90
C PRO A 189 -16.37 11.16 -12.04
N ARG A 190 -15.13 10.80 -12.43
CA ARG A 190 -14.90 9.85 -13.53
C ARG A 190 -14.91 8.42 -13.01
N ARG A 191 -15.62 7.53 -13.73
CA ARG A 191 -15.84 6.13 -13.36
C ARG A 191 -15.48 5.20 -14.50
N CYS A 192 -14.88 4.06 -14.20
CA CYS A 192 -14.62 3.03 -15.20
C CYS A 192 -14.84 1.61 -14.66
N THR A 193 -15.25 0.71 -15.55
CA THR A 193 -15.31 -0.73 -15.29
C THR A 193 -14.03 -1.45 -15.73
N SER A 194 -13.23 -0.84 -16.60
CA SER A 194 -12.00 -1.41 -17.15
C SER A 194 -10.95 -0.33 -17.35
N VAL A 195 -9.79 -0.50 -16.71
CA VAL A 195 -8.60 0.34 -16.92
C VAL A 195 -8.13 0.27 -18.36
N ALA A 196 -8.09 -0.94 -18.94
CA ALA A 196 -7.62 -1.16 -20.31
C ALA A 196 -8.46 -0.38 -21.33
N ALA A 197 -9.79 -0.42 -21.20
CA ALA A 197 -10.68 0.29 -22.12
C ALA A 197 -10.50 1.82 -22.06
N VAL A 198 -10.27 2.38 -20.86
CA VAL A 198 -9.98 3.81 -20.70
C VAL A 198 -8.64 4.16 -21.34
N LEU A 199 -7.61 3.34 -21.11
CA LEU A 199 -6.29 3.56 -21.71
C LEU A 199 -6.35 3.51 -23.25
N GLU A 200 -7.06 2.55 -23.83
CA GLU A 200 -7.29 2.46 -25.28
C GLU A 200 -7.97 3.73 -25.82
N ALA A 201 -9.02 4.21 -25.16
CA ALA A 201 -9.73 5.42 -25.58
C ALA A 201 -8.85 6.69 -25.50
N LEU A 202 -8.00 6.79 -24.48
CA LEU A 202 -7.05 7.90 -24.33
C LEU A 202 -5.98 7.89 -25.43
N LEU A 203 -5.48 6.72 -25.80
CA LEU A 203 -4.49 6.58 -26.89
C LEU A 203 -5.06 6.98 -28.25
N VAL A 204 -6.32 6.66 -28.53
CA VAL A 204 -7.01 7.07 -29.76
C VAL A 204 -7.27 8.58 -29.80
N SER A 205 -7.49 9.20 -28.64
CA SER A 205 -7.78 10.64 -28.54
C SER A 205 -6.51 11.51 -28.58
N ALA A 206 -5.32 10.91 -28.46
CA ALA A 206 -4.04 11.59 -28.47
C ALA A 206 -3.39 11.66 -29.87
N THR A 207 -4.01 11.04 -30.88
CA THR A 207 -3.61 11.07 -32.30
C THR A 207 -4.50 11.99 -33.12
#